data_AF-Q932K6-F1
#
_entry.id   AF-Q932K6-F1
#
_cell.length_a   1.000
_cell.length_b   1.000
_cell.length_c   1.000
_cell.angle_alpha   90.00
_cell.angle_beta   90.00
_cell.angle_gamma   90.00
#
_symmetry.space_group_name_H-M   'P 1'
#
loop_
_entity.id
_entity.type
_entity.pdbx_description
1 polymer ?
#
loop_
_entity_poly.entity_id
_entity_poly.type
_entity_poly.pdbx_seq_one_letter_code
_entity_poly.pdbx_strand_id
1 'polypeptide(L)'
;MKTHKIFWLNLAAIIIISIVVSGGMFLAMKWEQIHLKDGLKKVLSTYPIKNLETLYEIDGHDNPHYENNDQDTWYIESSYSVVGSDELLKEDRMLLKVDKNTHKITGEYDTTTNDRKDATDSTYKSYPVKVVNNKIVFTKDVKDPALKQKIENNQFLIQSGDLTSILNSNDLKVTHDPTTDYYNLSGKLSNDNPNVKQLKRRYNIPSNASTKVELKGMSDLKGNNHQDQKLYFYFSSPGKNQIIYKESLTYNKLSEH
;
A
#
# COMPACT_ATOMS: atom_id res chain seq x y z
N MET A 1 62.98 20.28 -1.43
CA MET A 1 62.67 18.83 -1.57
C MET A 1 61.86 18.26 -0.39
N LYS A 2 62.18 18.54 0.89
CA LYS A 2 61.40 18.04 2.05
C LYS A 2 59.93 18.50 2.06
N THR A 3 59.69 19.78 1.77
CA THR A 3 58.33 20.36 1.72
C THR A 3 57.41 19.67 0.70
N HIS A 4 57.93 19.38 -0.50
CA HIS A 4 57.17 18.66 -1.53
C HIS A 4 56.79 17.23 -1.10
N LYS A 5 57.71 16.49 -0.46
CA LYS A 5 57.40 15.14 0.06
C LYS A 5 56.31 15.17 1.13
N ILE A 6 56.36 16.14 2.06
CA ILE A 6 55.35 16.31 3.10
C ILE A 6 53.98 16.65 2.49
N PHE A 7 53.94 17.52 1.47
CA PHE A 7 52.70 17.86 0.76
C PHE A 7 52.03 16.62 0.16
N TRP A 8 52.76 15.79 -0.59
CA TRP A 8 52.19 14.57 -1.19
C TRP A 8 51.79 13.51 -0.15
N LEU A 9 52.53 13.40 0.96
CA LEU A 9 52.15 12.51 2.06
C LEU A 9 50.82 12.95 2.69
N ASN A 10 50.66 14.25 2.95
CA ASN A 10 49.41 14.81 3.48
C ASN A 10 48.25 14.65 2.50
N LEU A 11 48.48 14.89 1.21
CA LEU A 11 47.46 14.71 0.17
C LEU A 11 47.01 13.24 0.08
N ALA A 12 47.94 12.29 0.10
CA ALA A 12 47.61 10.86 0.12
C ALA A 12 46.82 10.48 1.39
N ALA A 13 47.19 11.00 2.56
CA ALA A 13 46.45 10.77 3.80
C ALA A 13 45.02 11.32 3.73
N ILE A 14 44.82 12.52 3.18
CA ILE A 14 43.47 13.11 2.99
C ILE A 14 42.64 12.23 2.06
N ILE A 15 43.20 11.78 0.94
CA ILE A 15 42.49 10.90 -0.01
C ILE A 15 42.07 9.59 0.66
N ILE A 16 42.97 8.97 1.43
CA ILE A 16 42.67 7.73 2.16
C ILE A 16 41.54 7.97 3.17
N ILE A 17 41.61 9.06 3.94
CA ILE A 17 40.55 9.41 4.90
C ILE A 17 39.22 9.62 4.18
N SER A 18 39.20 10.34 3.04
CA SER A 18 37.98 10.54 2.25
C SER A 18 37.39 9.22 1.73
N ILE A 19 38.22 8.27 1.29
CA ILE A 19 37.78 6.94 0.85
C ILE A 19 37.21 6.14 2.04
N VAL A 20 37.87 6.15 3.20
CA VAL A 20 37.40 5.42 4.39
C VAL A 20 36.08 5.99 4.90
N VAL A 21 35.95 7.33 4.97
CA VAL A 21 34.72 8.00 5.42
C VAL A 21 33.57 7.72 4.44
N SER A 22 33.80 7.87 3.14
CA SER A 22 32.76 7.61 2.12
C SER A 22 32.35 6.14 2.07
N GLY A 23 33.32 5.21 2.16
CA GLY A 23 33.07 3.78 2.24
C GLY A 23 32.29 3.38 3.49
N GLY A 24 32.67 3.92 4.66
CA GLY A 24 31.97 3.70 5.92
C GLY A 24 30.51 4.20 5.87
N MET A 25 30.29 5.40 5.34
CA MET A 25 28.95 5.97 5.18
C MET A 25 28.09 5.14 4.22
N PHE A 26 28.67 4.66 3.10
CA PHE A 26 27.96 3.79 2.16
C PHE A 26 27.53 2.46 2.81
N LEU A 27 28.41 1.83 3.59
CA LEU A 27 28.10 0.60 4.31
C LEU A 27 27.01 0.80 5.37
N ALA A 28 27.06 1.91 6.12
CA ALA A 28 26.04 2.25 7.11
C ALA A 28 24.65 2.40 6.46
N MET A 29 24.55 3.14 5.35
CA MET A 29 23.29 3.29 4.61
C MET A 29 22.77 1.94 4.08
N LYS A 30 23.67 1.06 3.59
CA LYS A 30 23.27 -0.28 3.13
C LYS A 30 22.76 -1.14 4.29
N TRP A 31 23.40 -1.08 5.45
CA TRP A 31 23.00 -1.83 6.63
C TRP A 31 21.64 -1.37 7.16
N GLU A 32 21.40 -0.06 7.22
CA GLU A 32 20.10 0.52 7.58
C GLU A 32 18.98 0.04 6.64
N GLN A 33 19.19 0.08 5.32
CA GLN A 33 18.20 -0.42 4.36
C GLN A 33 17.89 -1.91 4.53
N ILE A 34 18.88 -2.75 4.88
CA ILE A 34 18.65 -4.17 5.15
C ILE A 34 17.80 -4.33 6.41
N HIS A 35 18.15 -3.63 7.49
CA HIS A 35 17.41 -3.69 8.75
C HIS A 35 15.95 -3.27 8.60
N LEU A 36 15.70 -2.17 7.88
CA LEU A 36 14.34 -1.70 7.60
C LEU A 36 13.54 -2.70 6.75
N LYS A 37 14.16 -3.33 5.75
CA LYS A 37 13.51 -4.37 4.94
C LYS A 37 13.16 -5.61 5.77
N ASP A 38 14.04 -6.02 6.69
CA ASP A 38 13.77 -7.15 7.59
C ASP A 38 12.62 -6.84 8.56
N GLY A 39 12.58 -5.62 9.10
CA GLY A 39 11.46 -5.13 9.90
C GLY A 39 10.13 -5.15 9.13
N LEU A 40 10.11 -4.58 7.93
CA LEU A 40 8.94 -4.62 7.05
C LEU A 40 8.54 -6.03 6.65
N LYS A 41 9.50 -6.95 6.47
CA LYS A 41 9.20 -8.35 6.16
C LYS A 41 8.37 -9.00 7.26
N LYS A 42 8.66 -8.70 8.53
CA LYS A 42 7.85 -9.18 9.67
C LYS A 42 6.44 -8.63 9.60
N VAL A 43 6.29 -7.32 9.38
CA VAL A 43 4.97 -6.67 9.24
C VAL A 43 4.17 -7.30 8.09
N LEU A 44 4.78 -7.42 6.91
CA LEU A 44 4.12 -7.95 5.72
C LEU A 44 3.87 -9.46 5.76
N SER A 45 4.58 -10.21 6.62
CA SER A 45 4.33 -11.65 6.81
C SER A 45 3.05 -11.97 7.59
N THR A 46 2.41 -10.97 8.19
CA THR A 46 1.09 -11.12 8.81
C THR A 46 -0.05 -11.29 7.77
N TYR A 47 0.26 -11.04 6.49
CA TYR A 47 -0.65 -11.24 5.38
C TYR A 47 -0.39 -12.59 4.68
N PRO A 48 -1.42 -13.22 4.09
CA PRO A 48 -2.78 -12.71 3.92
C PRO A 48 -3.71 -12.95 5.12
N ILE A 49 -4.59 -11.97 5.38
CA ILE A 49 -5.74 -12.08 6.28
C ILE A 49 -6.89 -12.73 5.50
N LYS A 50 -6.89 -14.06 5.43
CA LYS A 50 -7.84 -14.80 4.56
C LYS A 50 -9.30 -14.56 4.92
N ASN A 51 -9.61 -14.48 6.22
CA ASN A 51 -10.95 -14.18 6.71
C ASN A 51 -10.98 -12.78 7.32
N LEU A 52 -11.76 -11.86 6.75
CA LEU A 52 -11.86 -10.49 7.27
C LEU A 52 -12.49 -10.44 8.66
N GLU A 53 -13.29 -11.44 9.04
CA GLU A 53 -13.90 -11.53 10.36
C GLU A 53 -12.85 -11.77 11.47
N THR A 54 -11.61 -12.19 11.14
CA THR A 54 -10.55 -12.26 12.17
C THR A 54 -10.11 -10.89 12.66
N LEU A 55 -10.39 -9.82 11.91
CA LEU A 55 -10.09 -8.45 12.33
C LEU A 55 -10.92 -8.00 13.54
N TYR A 56 -11.98 -8.72 13.91
CA TYR A 56 -12.71 -8.47 15.16
C TYR A 56 -11.82 -8.61 16.40
N GLU A 57 -10.85 -9.52 16.35
CA GLU A 57 -9.98 -9.90 17.48
C GLU A 57 -8.58 -9.29 17.38
N ILE A 58 -8.31 -8.52 16.32
CA ILE A 58 -7.00 -7.95 16.06
C ILE A 58 -7.02 -6.48 16.49
N ASP A 59 -6.12 -6.12 17.40
CA ASP A 59 -5.86 -4.73 17.74
C ASP A 59 -4.98 -4.07 16.68
N GLY A 60 -5.35 -2.83 16.34
CA GLY A 60 -4.54 -1.99 15.47
C GLY A 60 -3.54 -1.17 16.25
N HIS A 61 -2.58 -0.61 15.52
CA HIS A 61 -1.68 0.40 16.05
C HIS A 61 -2.43 1.70 16.31
N ASP A 62 -2.11 2.37 17.42
CA ASP A 62 -2.73 3.62 17.84
C ASP A 62 -2.38 4.70 16.80
N ASN A 63 -3.36 5.09 15.97
CA ASN A 63 -3.19 6.18 15.03
C ASN A 63 -3.82 7.47 15.59
N PRO A 64 -3.02 8.48 15.98
CA PRO A 64 -3.54 9.72 16.54
C PRO A 64 -4.26 10.62 15.52
N HIS A 65 -4.25 10.28 14.22
CA HIS A 65 -4.78 11.15 13.16
C HIS A 65 -6.24 10.87 12.77
N TYR A 66 -6.87 9.81 13.28
CA TYR A 66 -8.28 9.54 12.99
C TYR A 66 -9.14 9.83 14.22
N GLU A 67 -9.95 10.88 14.11
CA GLU A 67 -11.00 11.22 15.06
C GLU A 67 -12.35 10.90 14.43
N ASN A 68 -12.62 9.63 14.14
CA ASN A 68 -13.98 9.22 13.78
C ASN A 68 -14.70 8.70 15.04
N ASN A 69 -15.99 9.01 15.17
CA ASN A 69 -16.82 8.54 16.28
C ASN A 69 -17.00 7.01 16.32
N ASP A 70 -16.61 6.32 15.26
CA ASP A 70 -16.71 4.87 15.09
C ASP A 70 -15.52 4.18 15.77
N GLN A 71 -15.74 3.85 17.04
CA GLN A 71 -14.79 3.22 17.96
C GLN A 71 -14.44 1.79 17.54
N ASP A 72 -13.20 1.37 17.82
CA ASP A 72 -12.70 0.00 17.62
C ASP A 72 -13.10 -0.60 16.27
N THR A 73 -12.81 0.15 15.22
CA THR A 73 -13.25 -0.16 13.86
C THR A 73 -12.05 -0.21 12.92
N TRP A 74 -11.95 -1.30 12.16
CA TRP A 74 -11.05 -1.37 11.01
C TRP A 74 -11.76 -0.91 9.75
N TYR A 75 -11.05 -0.18 8.90
CA TYR A 75 -11.49 0.19 7.56
C TYR A 75 -10.59 -0.48 6.53
N ILE A 76 -11.21 -1.19 5.61
CA ILE A 76 -10.55 -1.82 4.46
C ILE A 76 -11.04 -1.13 3.21
N GLU A 77 -10.13 -0.49 2.50
CA GLU A 77 -10.46 0.22 1.26
C GLU A 77 -9.63 -0.35 0.12
N SER A 78 -10.24 -0.61 -1.03
CA SER A 78 -9.52 -0.78 -2.29
C SER A 78 -10.12 0.10 -3.36
N SER A 79 -9.28 0.67 -4.23
CA SER A 79 -9.74 1.38 -5.41
C SER A 79 -8.91 1.04 -6.63
N TYR A 80 -9.58 1.03 -7.77
CA TYR A 80 -8.99 0.94 -9.09
C TYR A 80 -9.39 2.18 -9.86
N SER A 81 -8.39 2.96 -10.30
CA SER A 81 -8.60 4.25 -10.92
C SER A 81 -7.87 4.33 -12.25
N VAL A 82 -8.54 4.90 -13.25
CA VAL A 82 -7.96 5.24 -14.56
C VAL A 82 -7.81 6.74 -14.63
N VAL A 83 -6.57 7.21 -14.76
CA VAL A 83 -6.23 8.64 -14.76
C VAL A 83 -5.61 9.00 -16.11
N GLY A 84 -6.16 10.01 -16.79
CA GLY A 84 -5.61 10.53 -18.04
C GLY A 84 -5.20 11.97 -17.86
N SER A 85 -3.95 12.33 -18.23
CA SER A 85 -3.42 13.70 -18.15
C SER A 85 -3.84 14.45 -16.87
N ASP A 86 -3.69 13.77 -15.72
CA ASP A 86 -4.03 14.24 -14.36
C ASP A 86 -5.52 14.31 -13.99
N GLU A 87 -6.42 13.90 -14.88
CA GLU A 87 -7.86 13.80 -14.62
C GLU A 87 -8.28 12.36 -14.29
N LEU A 88 -9.05 12.19 -13.22
CA LEU A 88 -9.70 10.92 -12.91
C LEU A 88 -10.82 10.67 -13.94
N LEU A 89 -10.70 9.59 -14.71
CA LEU A 89 -11.67 9.23 -15.74
C LEU A 89 -12.68 8.20 -15.21
N LYS A 90 -12.18 7.27 -14.40
CA LYS A 90 -12.98 6.20 -13.82
C LYS A 90 -12.38 5.77 -12.50
N GLU A 91 -13.24 5.50 -11.52
CA GLU A 91 -12.87 4.83 -10.28
C GLU A 91 -13.89 3.75 -9.93
N ASP A 92 -13.39 2.60 -9.54
CA ASP A 92 -14.15 1.53 -8.89
C ASP A 92 -13.57 1.37 -7.47
N ARG A 93 -14.37 1.63 -6.42
CA ARG A 93 -13.93 1.66 -5.01
C ARG A 93 -14.75 0.69 -4.17
N MET A 94 -14.10 -0.03 -3.26
CA MET A 94 -14.75 -0.83 -2.22
C MET A 94 -14.27 -0.33 -0.86
N LEU A 95 -15.19 0.06 0.01
CA LEU A 95 -14.92 0.41 1.40
C LEU A 95 -15.71 -0.53 2.32
N LEU A 96 -15.02 -1.24 3.20
CA LEU A 96 -15.60 -2.05 4.26
C LEU A 96 -15.24 -1.47 5.62
N LYS A 97 -16.24 -1.32 6.47
CA LYS A 97 -16.16 -1.02 7.89
C LYS A 97 -16.30 -2.33 8.66
N VAL A 98 -15.27 -2.73 9.38
CA VAL A 98 -15.24 -3.90 10.27
C VAL A 98 -15.37 -3.40 11.70
N ASP A 99 -16.58 -3.52 12.24
CA ASP A 99 -16.90 -3.07 13.60
C ASP A 99 -16.65 -4.23 14.59
N LYS A 100 -15.65 -4.06 15.46
CA LYS A 100 -15.28 -5.06 16.48
C LYS A 100 -16.37 -5.22 17.54
N ASN A 101 -17.10 -4.16 17.87
CA ASN A 101 -18.13 -4.18 18.90
C ASN A 101 -19.35 -4.97 18.44
N THR A 102 -19.85 -4.69 17.23
CA THR A 102 -21.05 -5.35 16.71
C THR A 102 -20.76 -6.66 15.97
N HIS A 103 -19.48 -6.99 15.74
CA HIS A 103 -19.03 -8.12 14.93
C HIS A 103 -19.71 -8.15 13.56
N LYS A 104 -19.74 -6.98 12.91
CA LYS A 104 -20.33 -6.80 11.58
C LYS A 104 -19.35 -6.13 10.65
N ILE A 105 -19.37 -6.58 9.40
CA ILE A 105 -18.70 -5.90 8.30
C ILE A 105 -19.75 -5.38 7.34
N THR A 106 -19.84 -4.07 7.23
CA THR A 106 -20.71 -3.36 6.28
C THR A 106 -19.87 -2.49 5.38
N GLY A 107 -20.43 -2.03 4.27
CA GLY A 107 -19.66 -1.18 3.37
C GLY A 107 -20.39 -0.81 2.12
N GLU A 108 -19.66 -0.21 1.19
CA GLU A 108 -20.15 0.28 -0.07
C GLU A 108 -19.15 -0.02 -1.19
N TYR A 109 -19.68 -0.44 -2.33
CA TYR A 109 -18.95 -0.44 -3.58
C TYR A 109 -19.42 0.73 -4.43
N ASP A 110 -18.49 1.61 -4.79
CA ASP A 110 -18.77 2.82 -5.53
C ASP A 110 -18.15 2.75 -6.93
N THR A 111 -18.85 3.32 -7.91
CA THR A 111 -18.33 3.54 -9.25
C THR A 111 -18.49 5.00 -9.64
N THR A 112 -17.41 5.61 -10.08
CA THR A 112 -17.38 6.97 -10.61
C THR A 112 -16.87 6.91 -12.06
N THR A 113 -17.52 7.63 -12.97
CA THR A 113 -17.04 7.83 -14.34
C THR A 113 -17.22 9.29 -14.71
N ASN A 114 -16.15 9.92 -15.18
CA ASN A 114 -16.15 11.32 -15.59
C ASN A 114 -16.04 11.38 -17.12
N ASP A 115 -16.95 12.10 -17.77
CA ASP A 115 -16.81 12.36 -19.20
C ASP A 115 -15.68 13.38 -19.43
N ARG A 116 -14.83 13.12 -20.42
CA ARG A 116 -13.76 14.04 -20.83
C ARG A 116 -14.32 15.29 -21.50
N LYS A 117 -15.52 15.21 -22.09
CA LYS A 117 -16.10 16.31 -22.86
C LYS A 117 -16.65 17.41 -21.97
N ASP A 118 -17.25 17.01 -20.85
CA ASP A 118 -17.90 17.89 -19.90
C ASP A 118 -17.49 17.43 -18.50
N ALA A 119 -16.45 18.03 -17.94
CA ALA A 119 -15.95 17.70 -16.59
C ALA A 119 -17.01 17.82 -15.47
N THR A 120 -18.17 18.40 -15.79
CA THR A 120 -19.36 18.49 -14.93
C THR A 120 -20.20 17.21 -14.89
N ASP A 121 -20.13 16.34 -15.90
CA ASP A 121 -20.96 15.15 -16.01
C ASP A 121 -20.21 13.94 -15.44
N SER A 122 -20.20 13.87 -14.11
CA SER A 122 -19.76 12.69 -13.37
C SER A 122 -20.97 11.78 -13.10
N THR A 123 -20.85 10.49 -13.42
CA THR A 123 -21.81 9.48 -12.99
C THR A 123 -21.25 8.75 -11.78
N TYR A 124 -21.92 8.92 -10.64
CA TYR A 124 -21.65 8.20 -9.40
C TYR A 124 -22.75 7.18 -9.11
N LYS A 125 -22.36 5.97 -8.71
CA LYS A 125 -23.28 4.94 -8.20
C LYS A 125 -22.65 4.26 -7.00
N SER A 126 -23.46 4.02 -5.97
CA SER A 126 -23.06 3.31 -4.77
C SER A 126 -23.94 2.08 -4.53
N TYR A 127 -23.30 0.99 -4.12
CA TYR A 127 -23.93 -0.29 -3.90
C TYR A 127 -23.59 -0.78 -2.49
N PRO A 128 -24.55 -0.77 -1.56
CA PRO A 128 -24.27 -1.16 -0.18
C PRO A 128 -24.12 -2.68 -0.06
N VAL A 129 -23.07 -3.08 0.64
CA VAL A 129 -22.67 -4.47 0.84
C VAL A 129 -22.48 -4.79 2.33
N LYS A 130 -22.41 -6.08 2.63
CA LYS A 130 -21.97 -6.60 3.92
C LYS A 130 -21.15 -7.87 3.70
N VAL A 131 -20.35 -8.25 4.68
CA VAL A 131 -19.68 -9.56 4.67
C VAL A 131 -20.43 -10.50 5.61
N VAL A 132 -20.74 -11.69 5.10
CA VAL A 132 -21.34 -12.78 5.89
C VAL A 132 -20.57 -14.05 5.56
N ASN A 133 -20.02 -14.72 6.58
CA ASN A 133 -19.20 -15.92 6.42
C ASN A 133 -18.04 -15.67 5.44
N ASN A 134 -17.33 -14.56 5.64
CA ASN A 134 -16.23 -14.10 4.78
C ASN A 134 -16.58 -13.90 3.29
N LYS A 135 -17.86 -13.71 2.95
CA LYS A 135 -18.31 -13.43 1.58
C LYS A 135 -19.01 -12.09 1.51
N ILE A 136 -18.64 -11.28 0.52
CA ILE A 136 -19.29 -10.01 0.22
C ILE A 136 -20.65 -10.32 -0.42
N VAL A 137 -21.70 -9.72 0.11
CA VAL A 137 -23.07 -9.83 -0.40
C VAL A 137 -23.74 -8.45 -0.42
N PHE A 138 -24.61 -8.22 -1.39
CA PHE A 138 -25.38 -6.98 -1.45
C PHE A 138 -26.45 -6.92 -0.36
N THR A 139 -26.74 -5.70 0.08
CA THR A 139 -27.89 -5.42 0.97
C THR A 139 -29.09 -4.85 0.21
N LYS A 140 -28.91 -4.44 -1.05
CA LYS A 140 -29.96 -3.99 -1.97
C LYS A 140 -29.91 -4.79 -3.27
N ASP A 141 -31.05 -4.90 -3.94
CA ASP A 141 -31.14 -5.64 -5.19
C ASP A 141 -30.35 -4.95 -6.32
N VAL A 142 -29.62 -5.75 -7.10
CA VAL A 142 -28.79 -5.30 -8.23
C VAL A 142 -29.14 -6.13 -9.44
N LYS A 143 -29.73 -5.47 -10.45
CA LYS A 143 -30.25 -6.13 -11.66
C LYS A 143 -29.15 -6.64 -12.59
N ASP A 144 -27.97 -6.03 -12.56
CA ASP A 144 -26.85 -6.38 -13.44
C ASP A 144 -26.09 -7.61 -12.88
N PRO A 145 -26.19 -8.79 -13.51
CA PRO A 145 -25.53 -10.00 -13.01
C PRO A 145 -24.00 -9.93 -13.10
N ALA A 146 -23.45 -9.22 -14.09
CA ALA A 146 -22.01 -9.09 -14.25
C ALA A 146 -21.42 -8.18 -13.17
N LEU A 147 -22.11 -7.07 -12.86
CA LEU A 147 -21.74 -6.22 -11.73
C LEU A 147 -21.86 -6.96 -10.40
N LYS A 148 -22.94 -7.73 -10.22
CA LYS A 148 -23.13 -8.56 -9.02
C LYS A 148 -21.96 -9.52 -8.82
N GLN A 149 -21.61 -10.27 -9.87
CA GLN A 149 -20.49 -11.21 -9.84
C GLN A 149 -19.15 -10.52 -9.58
N LYS A 150 -18.92 -9.33 -10.16
CA LYS A 150 -17.68 -8.55 -9.96
C LYS A 150 -17.50 -8.15 -8.49
N ILE A 151 -18.57 -7.70 -7.84
CA ILE A 151 -18.54 -7.20 -6.46
C ILE A 151 -18.46 -8.35 -5.45
N GLU A 152 -19.27 -9.41 -5.61
CA GLU A 152 -19.27 -10.57 -4.70
C GLU A 152 -17.96 -11.37 -4.76
N ASN A 153 -17.28 -11.39 -5.92
CA ASN A 153 -15.96 -12.03 -6.08
C ASN A 153 -14.79 -11.08 -5.82
N ASN A 154 -15.05 -9.85 -5.35
CA ASN A 154 -13.98 -8.94 -4.98
C ASN A 154 -13.18 -9.55 -3.81
N GLN A 155 -11.86 -9.48 -3.90
CA GLN A 155 -10.94 -9.88 -2.84
C GLN A 155 -9.83 -8.85 -2.73
N PHE A 156 -9.61 -8.35 -1.53
CA PHE A 156 -8.51 -7.43 -1.26
C PHE A 156 -7.16 -8.15 -1.42
N LEU A 157 -6.12 -7.39 -1.72
CA LEU A 157 -4.75 -7.89 -1.80
C LEU A 157 -4.27 -8.34 -0.42
N ILE A 158 -4.71 -7.72 0.68
CA ILE A 158 -4.48 -8.21 2.04
C ILE A 158 -5.09 -9.60 2.29
N GLN A 159 -6.12 -10.02 1.54
CA GLN A 159 -6.73 -11.36 1.68
C GLN A 159 -6.09 -12.42 0.79
N SER A 160 -5.44 -12.02 -0.31
CA SER A 160 -5.07 -12.94 -1.39
C SER A 160 -3.64 -12.80 -1.90
N GLY A 161 -3.00 -11.68 -1.62
CA GLY A 161 -1.66 -11.33 -2.08
C GLY A 161 -0.56 -11.81 -1.14
N ASP A 162 0.59 -12.11 -1.73
CA ASP A 162 1.84 -12.32 -1.01
C ASP A 162 2.56 -10.97 -0.90
N LEU A 163 2.23 -10.18 0.14
CA LEU A 163 2.81 -8.85 0.30
C LEU A 163 4.33 -8.90 0.55
N THR A 164 4.86 -9.98 1.12
CA THR A 164 6.30 -10.13 1.32
C THR A 164 7.08 -10.15 0.00
N SER A 165 6.47 -10.65 -1.08
CA SER A 165 7.07 -10.65 -2.42
C SER A 165 7.41 -9.26 -2.96
N ILE A 166 6.80 -8.20 -2.42
CA ILE A 166 7.11 -6.80 -2.77
C ILE A 166 8.58 -6.51 -2.47
N LEU A 167 9.07 -6.99 -1.32
CA LEU A 167 10.43 -6.73 -0.81
C LEU A 167 11.54 -7.35 -1.66
N ASN A 168 11.21 -8.27 -2.58
CA ASN A 168 12.18 -8.93 -3.46
C ASN A 168 12.74 -8.01 -4.54
N SER A 169 12.25 -6.78 -4.68
CA SER A 169 12.79 -5.83 -5.64
C SER A 169 14.04 -5.11 -5.12
N ASN A 170 15.09 -5.14 -5.95
CA ASN A 170 16.35 -4.41 -5.71
C ASN A 170 16.22 -2.90 -5.86
N ASP A 171 15.16 -2.41 -6.53
CA ASP A 171 14.90 -0.97 -6.74
C ASP A 171 14.15 -0.33 -5.56
N LEU A 172 13.83 -1.11 -4.53
CA LEU A 172 13.12 -0.60 -3.36
C LEU A 172 14.01 0.21 -2.44
N LYS A 173 13.54 1.42 -2.14
CA LYS A 173 14.02 2.27 -1.05
C LYS A 173 13.02 2.24 0.09
N VAL A 174 13.52 2.10 1.31
CA VAL A 174 12.72 2.15 2.53
C VAL A 174 13.19 3.31 3.37
N THR A 175 12.25 4.06 3.94
CA THR A 175 12.51 5.11 4.92
C THR A 175 11.66 4.83 6.14
N HIS A 176 12.17 5.13 7.32
CA HIS A 176 11.45 5.06 8.59
C HIS A 176 11.85 6.25 9.44
N ASP A 177 10.86 6.93 10.00
CA ASP A 177 11.06 7.95 11.02
C ASP A 177 10.82 7.31 12.39
N PRO A 178 11.88 7.08 13.20
CA PRO A 178 11.75 6.45 14.51
C PRO A 178 11.00 7.32 15.54
N THR A 179 10.76 8.60 15.25
CA THR A 179 10.02 9.51 16.15
C THR A 179 8.51 9.30 16.03
N THR A 180 8.04 9.06 14.81
CA THR A 180 6.61 8.92 14.47
C THR A 180 6.23 7.49 14.12
N ASP A 181 7.21 6.57 14.08
CA ASP A 181 7.10 5.23 13.53
C ASP A 181 6.61 5.17 12.07
N TYR A 182 6.59 6.31 11.37
CA TYR A 182 6.17 6.37 9.98
C TYR A 182 7.18 5.69 9.08
N TYR A 183 6.75 4.72 8.28
CA TYR A 183 7.55 4.12 7.24
C TYR A 183 6.98 4.38 5.85
N ASN A 184 7.88 4.41 4.88
CA ASN A 184 7.54 4.45 3.47
C ASN A 184 8.49 3.55 2.69
N LEU A 185 7.93 2.75 1.79
CA LEU A 185 8.65 1.95 0.82
C LEU A 185 8.20 2.37 -0.57
N SER A 186 9.15 2.57 -1.48
CA SER A 186 8.83 2.85 -2.88
C SER A 186 9.87 2.30 -3.83
N GLY A 187 9.45 1.93 -5.03
CA GLY A 187 10.34 1.51 -6.11
C GLY A 187 9.61 0.79 -7.23
N LYS A 188 10.34 0.30 -8.23
CA LYS A 188 9.76 -0.53 -9.29
C LYS A 188 9.56 -1.97 -8.83
N LEU A 189 8.52 -2.62 -9.35
CA LEU A 189 8.32 -4.05 -9.23
C LEU A 189 8.46 -4.75 -10.57
N SER A 190 8.98 -5.97 -10.53
CA SER A 190 8.99 -6.85 -11.68
C SER A 190 7.56 -7.20 -12.10
N ASN A 191 7.34 -7.32 -13.41
CA ASN A 191 6.10 -7.87 -13.97
C ASN A 191 5.88 -9.33 -13.57
N ASP A 192 6.91 -10.00 -13.04
CA ASP A 192 6.81 -11.35 -12.51
C ASP A 192 6.36 -11.43 -11.06
N ASN A 193 6.30 -10.31 -10.33
CA ASN A 193 5.79 -10.29 -8.97
C ASN A 193 4.34 -10.83 -8.94
N PRO A 194 4.01 -11.73 -8.00
CA PRO A 194 2.70 -12.39 -7.97
C PRO A 194 1.54 -11.42 -7.79
N ASN A 195 1.68 -10.39 -6.95
CA ASN A 195 0.66 -9.36 -6.75
C ASN A 195 0.45 -8.55 -8.04
N VAL A 196 1.54 -8.20 -8.72
CA VAL A 196 1.49 -7.50 -10.02
C VAL A 196 0.75 -8.33 -11.07
N LYS A 197 1.05 -9.63 -11.18
CA LYS A 197 0.35 -10.55 -12.09
C LYS A 197 -1.14 -10.64 -11.78
N GLN A 198 -1.50 -10.75 -10.50
CA GLN A 198 -2.89 -10.84 -10.07
C GLN A 198 -3.68 -9.59 -10.43
N LEU A 199 -3.16 -8.40 -10.08
CA LEU A 199 -3.79 -7.12 -10.40
C LEU A 199 -3.93 -6.91 -11.91
N LYS A 200 -2.89 -7.24 -12.68
CA LYS A 200 -2.95 -7.11 -14.14
C LYS A 200 -4.02 -7.99 -14.78
N ARG A 201 -4.19 -9.22 -14.30
CA ARG A 201 -5.27 -10.11 -14.75
C ARG A 201 -6.63 -9.60 -14.34
N ARG A 202 -6.80 -9.21 -13.07
CA ARG A 202 -8.09 -8.76 -12.52
C ARG A 202 -8.64 -7.53 -13.25
N TYR A 203 -7.77 -6.59 -13.59
CA TYR A 203 -8.15 -5.31 -14.17
C TYR A 203 -7.78 -5.17 -15.65
N ASN A 204 -7.46 -6.27 -16.34
CA ASN A 204 -7.09 -6.30 -17.76
C ASN A 204 -5.99 -5.29 -18.13
N ILE A 205 -5.01 -5.10 -17.25
CA ILE A 205 -3.89 -4.17 -17.45
C ILE A 205 -2.88 -4.84 -18.40
N PRO A 206 -2.29 -4.10 -19.35
CA PRO A 206 -1.26 -4.64 -20.25
C PRO A 206 -0.14 -5.35 -19.48
N SER A 207 0.19 -6.57 -19.93
CA SER A 207 1.22 -7.41 -19.28
C SER A 207 2.59 -6.73 -19.23
N ASN A 208 2.91 -5.92 -20.24
CA ASN A 208 4.14 -5.15 -20.35
C ASN A 208 4.13 -3.79 -19.63
N ALA A 209 3.00 -3.37 -19.04
CA ALA A 209 2.93 -2.12 -18.29
C ALA A 209 3.99 -2.11 -17.19
N SER A 210 4.77 -1.03 -17.10
CA SER A 210 5.70 -0.83 -16.00
C SER A 210 4.95 -0.64 -14.69
N THR A 211 5.48 -1.17 -13.59
CA THR A 211 4.83 -1.12 -12.29
C THR A 211 5.73 -0.46 -11.26
N LYS A 212 5.21 0.57 -10.59
CA LYS A 212 5.79 1.12 -9.36
C LYS A 212 4.90 0.78 -8.19
N VAL A 213 5.51 0.53 -7.04
CA VAL A 213 4.82 0.30 -5.77
C VAL A 213 5.18 1.38 -4.79
N GLU A 214 4.22 1.73 -3.95
CA GLU A 214 4.43 2.55 -2.77
C GLU A 214 3.65 1.94 -1.61
N LEU A 215 4.29 1.77 -0.47
CA LEU A 215 3.67 1.28 0.76
C LEU A 215 4.02 2.26 1.87
N LYS A 216 3.00 2.79 2.53
CA LYS A 216 3.12 3.75 3.63
C LYS A 216 2.37 3.24 4.83
N GLY A 217 2.89 3.48 6.02
CA GLY A 217 2.20 3.13 7.25
C GLY A 217 2.91 3.64 8.48
N MET A 218 2.36 3.31 9.65
CA MET A 218 3.00 3.53 10.94
C MET A 218 3.30 2.17 11.54
N SER A 219 4.52 1.93 12.01
CA SER A 219 4.92 0.68 12.67
C SER A 219 6.29 0.84 13.34
N ASP A 220 6.43 0.25 14.53
CA ASP A 220 7.70 0.07 15.22
C ASP A 220 8.63 -0.95 14.53
N LEU A 221 8.17 -1.59 13.44
CA LEU A 221 8.85 -2.62 12.67
C LEU A 221 9.26 -3.87 13.48
N LYS A 222 8.71 -4.04 14.70
CA LYS A 222 8.95 -5.22 15.54
C LYS A 222 7.98 -6.35 15.21
N GLY A 223 6.81 -6.01 14.66
CA GLY A 223 5.79 -6.96 14.19
C GLY A 223 4.78 -7.39 15.25
N ASN A 224 4.59 -6.59 16.31
CA ASN A 224 3.71 -6.96 17.43
C ASN A 224 2.22 -6.72 17.13
N ASN A 225 1.88 -5.68 16.36
CA ASN A 225 0.49 -5.31 16.06
C ASN A 225 0.26 -5.25 14.53
N HIS A 226 -0.99 -5.47 14.11
CA HIS A 226 -1.41 -5.16 12.75
C HIS A 226 -1.46 -3.63 12.57
N GLN A 227 -1.02 -3.18 11.40
CA GLN A 227 -0.60 -1.79 11.22
C GLN A 227 -1.50 -1.06 10.24
N ASP A 228 -1.62 0.25 10.49
CA ASP A 228 -2.14 1.19 9.51
C ASP A 228 -1.24 1.20 8.29
N GLN A 229 -1.79 0.79 7.16
CA GLN A 229 -1.04 0.74 5.91
C GLN A 229 -1.87 1.18 4.71
N LYS A 230 -1.19 1.84 3.76
CA LYS A 230 -1.70 2.25 2.47
C LYS A 230 -0.72 1.78 1.40
N LEU A 231 -1.20 0.92 0.52
CA LEU A 231 -0.45 0.30 -0.57
C LEU A 231 -0.96 0.83 -1.91
N TYR A 232 -0.04 1.21 -2.78
CA TYR A 232 -0.33 1.75 -4.10
C TYR A 232 0.48 0.98 -5.14
N PHE A 233 -0.17 0.65 -6.26
CA PHE A 233 0.47 0.18 -7.47
C PHE A 233 0.12 1.13 -8.61
N TYR A 234 1.15 1.69 -9.22
CA TYR A 234 1.03 2.56 -10.38
C TYR A 234 1.47 1.78 -11.61
N PHE A 235 0.54 1.63 -12.56
CA PHE A 235 0.79 0.96 -13.83
C PHE A 235 0.83 1.99 -14.95
N SER A 236 1.90 1.94 -15.74
CA SER A 236 2.11 2.89 -16.83
C SER A 236 2.54 2.16 -18.10
N SER A 237 1.86 2.47 -19.20
CA SER A 237 2.20 2.03 -20.55
C SER A 237 2.32 3.25 -21.47
N PRO A 238 3.30 3.30 -22.38
CA PRO A 238 3.43 4.41 -23.33
C PRO A 238 2.13 4.67 -24.10
N GLY A 239 1.72 5.94 -24.17
CA GLY A 239 0.52 6.36 -24.90
C GLY A 239 -0.82 5.91 -24.30
N LYS A 240 -0.83 5.36 -23.08
CA LYS A 240 -2.06 4.95 -22.37
C LYS A 240 -2.24 5.73 -21.08
N ASN A 241 -3.49 5.82 -20.63
CA ASN A 241 -3.84 6.36 -19.32
C ASN A 241 -3.10 5.61 -18.21
N GLN A 242 -2.74 6.32 -17.13
CA GLN A 242 -2.19 5.70 -15.94
C GLN A 242 -3.29 4.93 -15.21
N ILE A 243 -2.92 3.79 -14.65
CA ILE A 243 -3.80 3.00 -13.81
C ILE A 243 -3.21 2.99 -12.40
N ILE A 244 -4.05 3.25 -11.41
CA ILE A 244 -3.67 3.25 -10.01
C ILE A 244 -4.54 2.23 -9.30
N TYR A 245 -3.90 1.28 -8.63
CA TYR A 245 -4.55 0.46 -7.62
C TYR A 245 -4.12 0.96 -6.26
N LYS A 246 -5.08 1.27 -5.40
CA LYS A 246 -4.85 1.63 -4.00
C LYS A 246 -5.51 0.59 -3.12
N GLU A 247 -4.87 0.23 -2.02
CA GLU A 247 -5.49 -0.53 -0.94
C GLU A 247 -5.04 0.01 0.41
N SER A 248 -5.93 0.05 1.40
CA SER A 248 -5.57 0.41 2.76
C SER A 248 -6.28 -0.43 3.79
N LEU A 249 -5.58 -0.66 4.90
CA LEU A 249 -6.11 -1.21 6.15
C LEU A 249 -5.77 -0.18 7.23
N THR A 250 -6.77 0.42 7.86
CA THR A 250 -6.58 1.45 8.88
C THR A 250 -7.46 1.20 10.09
N TYR A 251 -6.92 1.38 11.29
CA TYR A 251 -7.60 1.22 12.55
C TYR A 251 -7.91 2.57 13.18
N ASN A 252 -9.12 2.71 13.70
CA ASN A 252 -9.50 3.85 14.51
C ASN A 252 -9.61 3.40 15.97
N LYS A 253 -8.61 3.74 16.80
CA LYS A 253 -8.60 3.42 18.24
C LYS A 253 -9.06 4.62 19.07
N LEU A 254 -9.79 4.33 20.14
CA LEU A 254 -10.11 5.29 21.19
C LEU A 254 -8.82 5.90 21.77
N SER A 255 -8.74 7.23 21.84
CA SER A 255 -7.84 7.88 22.78
C SER A 255 -8.41 7.64 24.18
N GLU A 256 -7.78 6.79 24.98
CA GLU A 256 -8.01 6.78 26.42
C GLU A 256 -7.58 8.15 26.96
N HIS A 257 -8.55 8.97 27.39
CA HIS A 257 -8.30 10.19 28.14
C HIS A 257 -8.16 9.88 29.63
#